data_AF-A0A2E6N4L1-F1
#
_entry.id   AF-A0A2E6N4L1-F1
#
_cell.length_a   1.000
_cell.length_b   1.000
_cell.length_c   1.000
_cell.angle_alpha   90.00
_cell.angle_beta   90.00
_cell.angle_gamma   90.00
#
_symmetry.space_group_name_H-M   'P 1'
#
loop_
_entity.id
_entity.type
_entity.pdbx_description
1 polymer ?
#
loop_
_entity_poly.entity_id
_entity_poly.type
_entity_poly.pdbx_seq_one_letter_code
_entity_poly.pdbx_strand_id
1 'polypeptide(L)'
;MSNRRNFLKNISLAFFGFGGLQENSKQVEEQGEVEFCIAHITDQHVTSRQKGHHSYQKCVESIKALSPSPDFMLMGEDMVFDGLYNDLDVYQESIELYKNISD
;
A
#
# COMPACT_ATOMS: atom_id res chain seq x y z
N MET A 1 -6.46 13.06 -29.93
CA MET A 1 -6.92 12.06 -28.93
C MET A 1 -7.46 10.74 -29.52
N SER A 2 -7.76 10.63 -30.82
CA SER A 2 -8.30 9.38 -31.42
C SER A 2 -7.33 8.20 -31.50
N ASN A 3 -6.01 8.43 -31.61
CA ASN A 3 -5.05 7.34 -31.81
C ASN A 3 -4.84 6.43 -30.58
N ARG A 4 -5.00 6.96 -29.35
CA ARG A 4 -4.81 6.16 -28.12
C ARG A 4 -5.89 5.09 -27.93
N ARG A 5 -7.13 5.38 -28.34
CA ARG A 5 -8.25 4.43 -28.23
C ARG A 5 -8.14 3.28 -29.24
N ASN A 6 -7.63 3.54 -30.44
CA ASN A 6 -7.41 2.52 -31.45
C ASN A 6 -6.24 1.59 -31.08
N PHE A 7 -5.20 2.15 -30.45
CA PHE A 7 -4.07 1.36 -29.93
C PHE A 7 -4.52 0.37 -28.83
N LEU A 8 -5.32 0.82 -27.86
CA LEU A 8 -5.85 -0.04 -26.80
C LEU A 8 -6.79 -1.14 -27.33
N LYS A 9 -7.60 -0.83 -28.34
CA LYS A 9 -8.46 -1.83 -28.99
C LYS A 9 -7.65 -2.92 -29.69
N ASN A 10 -6.56 -2.55 -30.36
CA ASN A 10 -5.71 -3.51 -31.05
C ASN A 10 -4.91 -4.40 -30.07
N ILE A 11 -4.51 -3.88 -28.90
CA ILE A 11 -3.93 -4.70 -27.83
C ILE A 11 -4.95 -5.71 -27.29
N SER A 12 -6.20 -5.28 -27.06
CA SER A 12 -7.25 -6.18 -26.57
C SER A 12 -7.57 -7.31 -27.55
N LEU A 13 -7.48 -7.06 -28.86
CA LEU A 13 -7.76 -8.05 -29.89
C LEU A 13 -6.59 -9.02 -30.11
N ALA A 14 -5.35 -8.57 -29.90
CA ALA A 14 -4.16 -9.41 -29.95
C ALA A 14 -4.08 -10.38 -28.74
N PHE A 15 -4.58 -9.98 -27.56
CA PHE A 15 -4.51 -10.80 -26.35
C PHE A 15 -5.48 -11.99 -26.34
N PHE A 16 -6.61 -11.90 -27.05
CA PHE A 16 -7.60 -12.99 -27.15
C PHE A 16 -7.40 -13.92 -28.36
N GLY A 17 -6.65 -13.50 -29.39
CA GLY A 17 -6.59 -14.20 -30.67
C GLY A 17 -5.45 -15.21 -30.84
N PHE A 18 -4.33 -15.08 -30.12
CA PHE A 18 -3.16 -15.93 -30.32
C PHE A 18 -2.33 -16.04 -29.01
N GLY A 19 -2.53 -17.09 -28.23
CA GLY A 19 -1.48 -17.66 -27.38
C GLY A 19 -0.97 -16.85 -26.17
N GLY A 20 -1.79 -16.01 -25.55
CA GLY A 20 -1.38 -15.18 -24.39
C GLY A 20 -1.30 -15.89 -23.03
N LEU A 21 -1.37 -17.22 -22.97
CA LEU A 21 -1.10 -18.01 -21.76
C LEU A 21 0.30 -18.64 -21.87
N GLN A 22 1.31 -17.79 -22.01
CA GLN A 22 2.65 -18.19 -21.59
C GLN A 22 2.75 -17.80 -20.12
N GLU A 23 2.38 -18.74 -19.25
CA GLU A 23 2.81 -18.73 -17.86
C GLU A 23 4.33 -18.67 -17.87
N ASN A 24 4.89 -17.46 -17.79
CA ASN A 24 6.20 -17.27 -17.23
C ASN A 24 6.05 -17.58 -15.75
N SER A 25 6.03 -18.88 -15.42
CA SER A 25 6.45 -19.36 -14.11
C SER A 25 7.92 -19.02 -14.01
N LYS A 26 8.17 -17.76 -13.66
CA LYS A 26 9.46 -17.31 -13.17
C LYS A 26 9.74 -18.28 -12.01
N GLN A 27 10.66 -19.22 -12.22
CA GLN A 27 11.17 -20.05 -11.15
C GLN A 27 11.70 -19.06 -10.12
N VAL A 28 10.90 -18.88 -9.08
CA VAL A 28 11.35 -18.23 -7.86
C VAL A 28 12.42 -19.20 -7.36
N GLU A 29 13.68 -18.78 -7.47
CA GLU A 29 14.76 -19.44 -6.73
C GLU A 29 14.24 -19.63 -5.31
N GLU A 30 14.36 -20.83 -4.75
CA GLU A 30 14.08 -21.09 -3.34
C GLU A 30 15.01 -20.19 -2.53
N GLN A 31 14.57 -18.95 -2.30
CA GLN A 31 15.11 -18.08 -1.29
C GLN A 31 14.93 -18.87 0.00
N GLY A 32 16.03 -19.07 0.73
CA GLY A 32 16.02 -19.77 2.01
C GLY A 32 14.88 -19.25 2.89
N GLU A 33 14.36 -20.13 3.75
CA GLU A 33 13.25 -19.82 4.64
C GLU A 33 13.48 -18.47 5.34
N VAL A 34 12.53 -17.54 5.17
CA VAL A 34 12.63 -16.21 5.78
C VAL A 34 12.47 -16.37 7.29
N GLU A 35 13.58 -16.31 8.03
CA GLU A 35 13.58 -16.47 9.48
C GLU A 35 12.99 -15.26 10.21
N PHE A 36 13.03 -14.08 9.59
CA PHE A 36 12.61 -12.83 10.21
C PHE A 36 12.23 -11.77 9.17
N CYS A 37 11.09 -11.11 9.36
CA CYS A 37 10.55 -10.10 8.45
C CYS A 37 10.03 -8.87 9.20
N ILE A 38 10.48 -7.68 8.78
CA ILE A 38 9.98 -6.40 9.28
C ILE A 38 9.33 -5.63 8.13
N ALA A 39 8.11 -5.14 8.34
CA ALA A 39 7.54 -4.09 7.52
C ALA A 39 7.94 -2.71 8.08
N HIS A 40 8.78 -1.97 7.36
CA HIS A 40 9.14 -0.60 7.73
C HIS A 40 8.21 0.39 7.02
N ILE A 41 7.51 1.22 7.81
CA ILE A 41 6.47 2.13 7.32
C ILE A 41 6.84 3.54 7.77
N THR A 42 6.93 4.50 6.84
CA THR A 42 7.26 5.91 7.12
C THR A 42 6.21 6.84 6.50
N ASP A 43 6.21 8.11 6.88
CA ASP A 43 5.47 9.19 6.19
C ASP A 43 3.96 8.90 6.03
N GLN A 44 3.33 8.30 7.05
CA GLN A 44 1.91 7.98 6.98
C GLN A 44 1.04 9.22 6.94
N HIS A 45 1.51 10.30 7.59
CA HIS A 45 0.83 11.59 7.71
C HIS A 45 -0.67 11.42 8.00
N VAL A 46 -1.01 10.59 8.98
CA VAL A 46 -2.39 10.25 9.29
C VAL A 46 -3.20 11.51 9.57
N THR A 47 -4.35 11.62 8.90
CA THR A 47 -5.25 12.76 9.00
C THR A 47 -6.68 12.40 8.59
N SER A 48 -7.67 13.09 9.16
CA SER A 48 -9.07 13.04 8.74
C SER A 48 -9.30 13.71 7.36
N ARG A 49 -8.43 14.68 7.00
CA ARG A 49 -8.51 15.42 5.73
C ARG A 49 -8.49 14.46 4.54
N GLN A 50 -9.42 14.67 3.60
CA GLN A 50 -9.56 13.85 2.39
C GLN A 50 -9.65 12.33 2.66
N LYS A 51 -10.00 11.92 3.90
CA LYS A 51 -10.01 10.52 4.33
C LYS A 51 -8.62 9.85 4.31
N GLY A 52 -7.55 10.60 4.59
CA GLY A 52 -6.18 10.07 4.62
C GLY A 52 -6.00 8.85 5.52
N HIS A 53 -6.61 8.87 6.70
CA HIS A 53 -6.68 7.74 7.64
C HIS A 53 -7.20 6.43 7.02
N HIS A 54 -8.14 6.47 6.06
CA HIS A 54 -8.60 5.24 5.39
C HIS A 54 -7.49 4.61 4.52
N SER A 55 -6.63 5.42 3.91
CA SER A 55 -5.50 4.91 3.14
C SER A 55 -4.48 4.25 4.06
N TYR A 56 -4.23 4.85 5.22
CA TYR A 56 -3.38 4.26 6.25
C TYR A 56 -3.96 2.94 6.77
N GLN A 57 -5.26 2.89 7.09
CA GLN A 57 -5.94 1.67 7.50
C GLN A 57 -5.77 0.55 6.47
N LYS A 58 -5.97 0.84 5.18
CA LYS A 58 -5.75 -0.14 4.11
C LYS A 58 -4.30 -0.60 3.99
N CYS A 59 -3.33 0.27 4.27
CA CYS A 59 -1.93 -0.11 4.32
C CYS A 59 -1.68 -1.15 5.42
N VAL A 60 -2.16 -0.89 6.63
CA VAL A 60 -2.07 -1.82 7.76
C VAL A 60 -2.76 -3.15 7.43
N GLU A 61 -3.98 -3.12 6.88
CA GLU A 61 -4.72 -4.32 6.46
C GLU A 61 -3.97 -5.12 5.39
N SER A 62 -3.36 -4.44 4.42
CA SER A 62 -2.59 -5.09 3.35
C SER A 62 -1.33 -5.78 3.89
N ILE A 63 -0.65 -5.17 4.87
CA ILE A 63 0.52 -5.74 5.53
C ILE A 63 0.13 -6.97 6.36
N LYS A 64 -0.97 -6.88 7.12
CA LYS A 64 -1.52 -8.01 7.89
C LYS A 64 -1.95 -9.19 7.01
N ALA A 65 -2.27 -8.94 5.73
CA ALA A 65 -2.68 -9.98 4.78
C ALA A 65 -1.50 -10.64 4.02
N LEU A 66 -0.25 -10.23 4.25
CA LEU A 66 0.91 -10.86 3.63
C LEU A 66 1.13 -12.29 4.14
N SER A 67 1.71 -13.14 3.29
CA SER A 67 2.06 -14.53 3.61
C SER A 67 3.49 -14.83 3.14
N PRO A 68 4.46 -15.05 4.06
CA PRO A 68 4.30 -14.92 5.52
C PRO A 68 3.98 -13.48 5.94
N SER A 69 3.26 -13.32 7.06
CA SER A 69 3.06 -12.01 7.67
C SER A 69 4.36 -11.53 8.32
N PRO A 70 4.68 -10.23 8.28
CA PRO A 70 5.84 -9.71 9.02
C PRO A 70 5.74 -9.96 10.52
N ASP A 71 6.87 -10.19 11.17
CA ASP A 71 6.96 -10.34 12.63
C ASP A 71 6.71 -9.01 13.34
N PHE A 72 7.18 -7.93 12.74
CA PHE A 72 7.02 -6.58 13.27
C PHE A 72 6.69 -5.56 12.17
N MET A 73 5.91 -4.56 12.57
CA MET A 73 5.75 -3.31 11.82
C MET A 73 6.57 -2.24 12.53
N LEU A 74 7.65 -1.80 11.90
CA LEU A 74 8.48 -0.71 12.40
C LEU A 74 7.94 0.62 11.85
N MET A 75 7.33 1.41 12.72
CA MET A 75 6.84 2.75 12.38
C MET A 75 8.01 3.74 12.44
N GLY A 76 8.25 4.44 11.33
CA GLY A 76 9.22 5.52 11.22
C GLY A 76 8.64 6.89 11.56
N GLU A 77 9.25 7.94 11.02
CA GLU A 77 8.84 9.33 11.27
C GLU A 77 7.54 9.70 10.50
N ASP A 78 7.02 10.89 10.82
CA ASP A 78 5.85 11.49 10.15
C ASP A 78 4.57 10.64 10.21
N MET A 79 4.31 10.10 11.41
CA MET A 79 3.12 9.26 11.68
C MET A 79 1.80 10.02 11.53
N VAL A 80 1.71 11.20 12.14
CA VAL A 80 0.54 12.09 12.06
C VAL A 80 0.89 13.31 11.24
N PHE A 81 -0.12 13.93 10.61
CA PHE A 81 0.10 15.15 9.85
C PHE A 81 0.62 16.28 10.78
N ASP A 82 1.51 17.12 10.24
CA ASP A 82 2.28 18.12 10.97
C ASP A 82 1.41 19.02 11.88
N GLY A 83 1.80 19.09 13.16
CA GLY A 83 1.12 19.86 14.20
C GLY A 83 1.29 21.37 14.07
N LEU A 84 2.28 21.88 13.32
CA LEU A 84 2.46 23.32 13.09
C LEU A 84 1.48 23.88 12.05
N TYR A 85 0.85 23.03 11.24
CA TYR A 85 -0.12 23.42 10.22
C TYR A 85 -1.58 23.20 10.62
N ASN A 86 -1.84 22.74 11.85
CA ASN A 86 -3.18 22.40 12.33
C ASN A 86 -3.44 23.00 13.71
N ASP A 87 -4.71 23.25 14.00
CA ASP A 87 -5.15 23.54 15.37
C ASP A 87 -4.96 22.30 16.26
N LEU A 88 -4.82 22.53 17.57
CA LEU A 88 -4.48 21.50 18.54
C LEU A 88 -5.49 20.33 18.55
N ASP A 89 -6.78 20.64 18.39
CA ASP A 89 -7.86 19.66 18.34
C ASP A 89 -7.77 18.76 17.11
N VAL A 90 -7.47 19.33 15.94
CA VAL A 90 -7.27 18.58 14.68
C VAL A 90 -6.02 17.70 14.77
N TYR A 91 -4.97 18.21 15.40
CA TYR A 91 -3.75 17.42 15.64
C TYR A 91 -4.02 16.25 16.59
N GLN A 92 -4.77 16.48 17.68
CA GLN A 92 -5.19 15.43 18.61
C GLN A 92 -6.05 14.36 17.92
N GLU A 93 -7.00 14.74 17.07
CA GLU A 93 -7.79 13.80 16.26
C GLU A 93 -6.87 12.89 15.42
N SER A 94 -5.85 13.47 14.79
CA SER A 94 -4.89 12.73 13.97
C SER A 94 -4.10 11.70 14.78
N ILE A 95 -3.71 12.04 16.02
CA ILE A 95 -3.09 11.10 16.97
C ILE A 95 -4.04 9.97 17.35
N GLU A 96 -5.30 10.28 17.65
CA GLU A 96 -6.30 9.26 17.99
C GLU A 96 -6.56 8.31 16.82
N LEU A 97 -6.68 8.83 15.60
CA LEU A 97 -6.82 8.03 14.39
C LEU A 97 -5.61 7.10 14.18
N TYR A 98 -4.40 7.62 14.32
CA TYR A 98 -3.18 6.81 14.20
C TYR A 98 -3.15 5.67 15.22
N LYS A 99 -3.43 5.96 16.49
CA LYS A 99 -3.46 4.96 17.57
C LYS A 99 -4.52 3.90 17.32
N ASN A 100 -5.76 4.32 17.01
CA ASN A 100 -6.87 3.39 16.78
C ASN A 100 -6.67 2.45 15.59
N ILE A 101 -5.86 2.86 14.59
CA ILE A 101 -5.54 2.03 13.43
C ILE A 101 -4.33 1.12 13.69
N SER A 102 -3.39 1.56 14.54
CA SER A 102 -2.14 0.84 14.84
C SER A 102 -2.28 -0.21 15.95
N ASP A 103 -3.11 0.08 16.95
CA ASP A 103 -3.40 -0.81 18.09
C ASP A 103 -4.30 -1.99 17.67
#